data_AF-A0A8U0HZG5-F1
#
_entry.id   AF-A0A8U0HZG5-F1
#
_cell.length_a   1.000
_cell.length_b   1.000
_cell.length_c   1.000
_cell.angle_alpha   90.00
_cell.angle_beta   90.00
_cell.angle_gamma   90.00
#
_symmetry.space_group_name_H-M   'P 1'
#
loop_
_entity.id
_entity.type
_entity.pdbx_description
1 polymer ?
#
loop_
_entity_poly.entity_id
_entity_poly.type
_entity_poly.pdbx_seq_one_letter_code
_entity_poly.pdbx_strand_id
1 'polypeptide(L)' 'MYKAQITDGEQIECADYEEGDNGVELFDEDGDFMAFVPYPHLLYVGNITEDGQMVW' A
#
# COMPACT_ATOMS: atom_id res chain seq x y z
N MET A 1 4.93 8.21 3.42
CA MET A 1 3.82 7.29 3.70
C MET A 1 3.08 7.02 2.40
N TYR A 2 2.65 5.79 2.25
CA TYR A 2 1.94 5.29 1.08
C TYR A 2 0.60 4.70 1.50
N LYS A 3 -0.28 4.53 0.52
CA LYS A 3 -1.56 3.87 0.73
C LYS A 3 -1.87 2.96 -0.43
N ALA A 4 -2.17 1.70 -0.11
CA ALA A 4 -2.62 0.69 -1.05
C ALA A 4 -4.16 0.66 -1.06
N GLN A 5 -4.75 0.87 -2.24
CA GLN A 5 -6.18 0.71 -2.46
C GLN A 5 -6.44 -0.68 -3.00
N ILE A 6 -7.32 -1.44 -2.35
CA ILE A 6 -7.73 -2.76 -2.82
C ILE A 6 -9.15 -2.74 -3.40
N THR A 7 -9.45 -3.73 -4.24
CA THR A 7 -10.72 -3.87 -4.98
C THR A 7 -11.95 -3.99 -4.09
N ASP A 8 -11.79 -4.44 -2.84
CA ASP A 8 -12.88 -4.57 -1.87
C ASP A 8 -13.32 -3.22 -1.28
N GLY A 9 -12.60 -2.14 -1.59
CA GLY A 9 -12.86 -0.79 -1.09
C GLY A 9 -12.05 -0.45 0.16
N GLU A 10 -11.39 -1.42 0.79
CA GLU A 10 -10.45 -1.17 1.88
C GLU A 10 -9.19 -0.43 1.38
N GLN A 11 -8.60 0.34 2.29
CA GLN A 11 -7.35 1.05 2.05
C GLN A 11 -6.39 0.71 3.18
N ILE A 12 -5.14 0.40 2.82
CA ILE A 12 -4.10 0.03 3.77
C ILE A 12 -3.02 1.11 3.72
N GLU A 13 -2.85 1.81 4.84
CA GLU A 13 -1.76 2.77 5.02
C GLU A 13 -0.49 2.03 5.42
N CYS A 14 0.64 2.44 4.83
CA CYS A 14 1.94 1.84 5.06
C CYS A 14 3.04 2.90 4.99
N ALA A 15 4.17 2.64 5.63
CA ALA A 15 5.32 3.54 5.56
C ALA A 15 6.10 3.30 4.28
N ASP A 16 6.22 2.03 3.85
CA ASP A 16 6.95 1.61 2.66
C ASP A 16 6.27 0.41 1.97
N TYR A 17 6.65 0.15 0.72
CA TYR A 17 6.13 -0.99 -0.04
C TYR A 17 7.17 -1.55 -1.01
N GLU A 18 7.16 -2.87 -1.18
CA GLU A 18 8.00 -3.57 -2.17
C GLU A 18 7.12 -4.29 -3.20
N GLU A 19 7.46 -4.12 -4.48
CA GLU A 19 6.82 -4.82 -5.58
C GLU A 19 7.46 -6.20 -5.78
N GLY A 20 6.67 -7.25 -5.56
CA GLY A 20 7.06 -8.63 -5.82
C GLY A 20 6.41 -9.20 -7.08
N ASP A 21 6.72 -10.45 -7.42
CA ASP A 21 6.21 -11.08 -8.65
C ASP A 21 4.68 -11.25 -8.69
N ASN A 22 4.02 -11.28 -7.54
CA ASN A 22 2.60 -11.64 -7.43
C ASN A 22 1.73 -10.56 -6.76
N GLY A 23 2.33 -9.44 -6.35
CA GLY A 23 1.67 -8.41 -5.58
C GLY A 23 2.66 -7.47 -4.90
N VAL A 24 2.17 -6.72 -3.94
CA VAL A 24 2.93 -5.72 -3.19
C VAL A 24 2.96 -6.09 -1.72
N GLU A 25 4.14 -6.05 -1.13
CA GLU A 25 4.37 -6.20 0.30
C GLU A 25 4.39 -4.83 0.96
N LEU A 26 3.68 -4.68 2.07
CA LEU A 26 3.51 -3.42 2.80
C LEU A 26 4.24 -3.49 4.13
N PHE A 27 4.96 -2.43 4.47
CA PHE A 27 5.80 -2.34 5.67
C PHE A 27 5.47 -1.09 6.49
N ASP A 28 5.66 -1.17 7.80
CA ASP A 28 5.52 -0.02 8.70
C ASP A 28 6.82 0.81 8.80
N GLU A 29 6.82 1.83 9.67
CA GLU A 29 7.93 2.76 9.86
C GLU A 29 9.22 2.11 10.40
N ASP A 30 9.10 0.99 11.12
CA ASP A 30 10.21 0.18 11.64
C ASP A 30 10.70 -0.83 10.59
N GLY A 31 10.03 -0.93 9.43
CA GLY A 31 10.32 -1.89 8.37
C GLY A 31 9.72 -3.27 8.64
N ASP A 32 8.81 -3.37 9.60
CA ASP A 32 8.12 -4.63 9.90
C ASP A 32 7.04 -4.93 8.85
N PHE A 33 6.97 -6.20 8.43
CA PHE A 33 5.98 -6.65 7.47
C PHE A 33 4.56 -6.52 8.06
N MET A 34 3.71 -5.75 7.39
CA MET A 34 2.32 -5.53 7.79
C MET A 34 1.37 -6.46 7.04
N ALA A 35 1.46 -6.45 5.71
CA ALA A 35 0.49 -7.12 4.84
C ALA A 35 1.03 -7.38 3.44
N PHE A 36 0.43 -8.35 2.75
CA PHE A 36 0.67 -8.62 1.35
C PHE A 36 -0.62 -8.41 0.55
N VAL A 37 -0.54 -7.61 -0.51
CA VAL A 37 -1.65 -7.31 -1.41
C VAL A 37 -1.40 -7.93 -2.79
N PRO A 38 -2.15 -8.97 -3.19
CA PRO A 38 -1.97 -9.60 -4.48
C PRO A 38 -2.44 -8.68 -5.63
N TYR A 39 -1.72 -8.67 -6.76
CA TYR A 39 -2.04 -7.81 -7.92
C TYR A 39 -3.49 -7.91 -8.42
N PRO A 40 -4.13 -9.09 -8.45
CA PRO A 40 -5.55 -9.19 -8.81
C PRO A 40 -6.49 -8.33 -7.96
N HIS A 41 -6.10 -8.00 -6.73
CA HIS A 41 -6.89 -7.19 -5.80
C HIS A 41 -6.30 -5.79 -5.60
N LEU A 42 -5.07 -5.52 -6.04
CA LEU A 42 -4.44 -4.22 -5.93
C LEU A 42 -4.96 -3.30 -7.04
N LEU A 43 -5.66 -2.23 -6.67
CA LEU A 43 -6.04 -1.20 -7.62
C LEU A 43 -4.88 -0.25 -7.89
N TYR A 44 -4.23 0.23 -6.83
CA TYR A 44 -3.02 1.05 -6.90
C TYR A 44 -2.36 1.20 -5.52
N VAL A 45 -1.07 1.52 -5.51
CA VAL A 45 -0.32 2.00 -4.33
C VAL A 45 0.32 3.34 -4.69
N GLY A 46 0.22 4.33 -3.79
CA GLY A 46 0.69 5.67 -4.09
C GLY A 46 1.01 6.49 -2.85
N ASN A 47 1.74 7.59 -3.05
CA ASN A 47 2.08 8.52 -1.98
C ASN A 47 0.82 9.21 -1.44
N ILE A 48 0.78 9.40 -0.13
CA ILE A 48 -0.24 10.21 0.52
C ILE A 48 0.37 11.49 1.10
N THR A 49 -0.40 12.57 1.09
CA THR A 49 -0.10 13.80 1.80
C THR A 49 -0.27 13.61 3.30
N GLU A 50 0.22 14.56 4.10
CA GLU A 50 0.00 14.61 5.55
C GLU A 50 -1.50 14.67 5.95
N ASP A 51 -2.39 15.03 5.02
CA ASP A 51 -3.85 15.04 5.20
C ASP A 51 -4.50 13.68 4.84
N GLY A 52 -3.69 12.67 4.50
CA GLY A 52 -4.15 11.34 4.09
C GLY A 52 -4.72 11.27 2.67
N GLN A 53 -4.55 12.34 1.88
CA GLN A 53 -5.02 12.41 0.49
C GLN A 53 -3.95 11.88 -0.48
N MET A 54 -4.38 11.12 -1.48
CA MET A 54 -3.47 10.56 -2.47
C MET A 54 -3.03 11.61 -3.49
N VAL A 55 -1.74 11.61 -3.82
CA VAL A 55 -1.14 12.50 -4.81
C VAL A 55 -0.88 11.71 -6.09
N TRP A 56 -1.38 12.22 -7.22
CA TRP A 56 -1.29 11.59 -8.55
C TRP A 56 -0.06 12.05 -9.33
#